data_AF-A0A2N2H1H6-F1
#
_entry.id   AF-A0A2N2H1H6-F1
#
_cell.length_a   1.000
_cell.length_b   1.000
_cell.length_c   1.000
_cell.angle_alpha   90.00
_cell.angle_beta   90.00
_cell.angle_gamma   90.00
#
_symmetry.space_group_name_H-M   'P 1'
#
loop_
_entity.id
_entity.type
_entity.pdbx_description
1 polymer ?
#
loop_
_entity_poly.entity_id
_entity_poly.type
_entity_poly.pdbx_seq_one_letter_code
_entity_poly.pdbx_strand_id
1 'polypeptide(L)'
;MKEITATATTLDGLRKAIKRVAAIISAPGDLLPTYGSSRDFGYPHIEIDHSGYHYVVVERGNELERRTTRDPHELLFWVFDSATSSMAGDFELEHRVEGQDSRRISFEKKLELLGQLDSAWQARAAEEQKAILERYPFDDVASTRAKLAKQLRDEGVPPDRAWDMACQRFPDPSNQ
;
A
#
# COMPACT_ATOMS: atom_id res chain seq x y z
N MET A 1 2.58 7.24 -23.28
CA MET A 1 1.60 8.21 -22.74
C MET A 1 0.51 8.48 -23.77
N LYS A 2 -0.72 8.00 -23.56
CA LYS A 2 -1.89 8.73 -24.06
C LYS A 2 -2.12 9.85 -23.07
N GLU A 3 -2.21 11.08 -23.56
CA GLU A 3 -2.34 12.30 -22.76
C GLU A 3 -3.40 12.14 -21.66
N ILE A 4 -2.97 11.91 -20.42
CA ILE A 4 -3.80 12.16 -19.25
C ILE A 4 -3.63 13.66 -18.97
N THR A 5 -4.25 14.50 -19.79
CA THR A 5 -4.30 15.95 -19.58
C THR A 5 -5.26 16.20 -18.43
N ALA A 6 -4.77 16.04 -17.20
CA ALA A 6 -5.52 16.37 -16.00
C ALA A 6 -5.40 17.87 -15.71
N THR A 7 -5.90 18.70 -16.62
CA THR A 7 -6.22 20.11 -16.33
C THR A 7 -7.57 20.20 -15.60
N ALA A 8 -7.81 19.29 -14.65
CA ALA A 8 -9.06 19.21 -13.92
C ALA A 8 -9.05 20.23 -12.78
N THR A 9 -9.42 21.48 -13.09
CA THR A 9 -9.57 22.54 -12.09
C THR A 9 -10.80 22.36 -11.18
N THR A 10 -11.54 21.25 -11.33
CA THR A 10 -12.75 20.95 -10.57
C THR A 10 -12.75 19.51 -10.08
N LEU A 11 -13.42 19.27 -8.94
CA LEU A 11 -13.57 17.93 -8.35
C LEU A 11 -14.28 16.94 -9.29
N ASP A 12 -15.26 17.39 -10.09
CA ASP A 12 -15.94 16.54 -11.06
C ASP A 12 -15.02 16.14 -12.23
N GLY A 13 -14.22 17.09 -12.74
CA GLY A 13 -13.22 16.81 -13.76
C GLY A 13 -12.20 15.76 -13.28
N LEU A 14 -11.75 15.89 -12.04
CA LEU A 14 -10.79 14.97 -11.45
C LEU A 14 -11.41 13.59 -11.20
N ARG A 15 -12.65 13.54 -10.69
CA ARG A 15 -13.41 12.30 -10.54
C ARG A 15 -13.52 11.54 -11.85
N LYS A 16 -13.80 12.23 -12.97
CA LYS A 16 -13.87 11.62 -14.30
C LYS A 16 -12.51 11.16 -14.81
N ALA A 17 -11.43 11.84 -14.46
CA ALA A 17 -10.07 11.41 -14.81
C ALA A 17 -9.68 10.15 -14.04
N ILE A 18 -9.85 10.14 -12.71
CA ILE A 18 -9.57 8.99 -11.85
C ILE A 18 -10.38 7.77 -12.30
N LYS A 19 -11.68 7.92 -12.56
CA LYS A 19 -12.51 6.79 -13.06
C LYS A 19 -12.01 6.20 -14.39
N ARG A 20 -11.49 7.04 -15.29
CA ARG A 20 -10.94 6.58 -16.57
C ARG A 20 -9.66 5.76 -16.38
N VAL A 21 -8.78 6.21 -15.49
CA VAL A 21 -7.54 5.48 -15.17
C VAL A 21 -7.85 4.20 -14.40
N ALA A 22 -8.79 4.24 -13.44
CA ALA A 22 -9.22 3.07 -12.67
C ALA A 22 -9.77 1.94 -13.55
N ALA A 23 -10.47 2.29 -14.64
CA ALA A 23 -11.00 1.31 -15.59
C ALA A 23 -9.91 0.49 -16.30
N ILE A 24 -8.67 1.00 -16.41
CA ILE A 24 -7.56 0.28 -17.06
C ILE A 24 -7.19 -0.97 -16.26
N ILE A 25 -7.18 -0.86 -14.93
CA ILE A 25 -6.83 -1.96 -14.01
C ILE A 25 -8.06 -2.59 -13.35
N SER A 26 -9.26 -2.23 -13.79
CA SER A 26 -10.52 -2.66 -13.16
C SER A 26 -10.59 -2.36 -11.65
N ALA A 27 -10.04 -1.21 -11.23
CA ALA A 27 -10.03 -0.82 -9.82
C ALA A 27 -11.47 -0.66 -9.28
N PRO A 28 -11.82 -1.34 -8.16
CA PRO A 28 -13.09 -1.15 -7.48
C PRO A 28 -13.33 0.31 -7.08
N GLY A 29 -14.57 0.78 -7.22
CA GLY A 29 -14.91 2.18 -6.99
C GLY A 29 -14.81 2.62 -5.53
N ASP A 30 -14.91 1.67 -4.60
CA ASP A 30 -14.72 1.81 -3.16
C ASP A 30 -13.25 1.78 -2.71
N LEU A 31 -12.30 1.65 -3.65
CA LEU A 31 -10.88 1.94 -3.39
C LEU A 31 -10.46 3.33 -3.87
N LEU A 32 -11.38 4.08 -4.51
CA LEU A 32 -11.11 5.42 -5.03
C LEU A 32 -11.53 6.50 -4.01
N PRO A 33 -10.80 7.62 -3.91
CA PRO A 33 -11.09 8.63 -2.90
C PRO A 33 -12.47 9.26 -3.07
N THR A 34 -13.02 9.77 -1.97
CA THR A 34 -14.15 10.71 -2.02
C THR A 34 -13.66 12.11 -2.44
N TYR A 35 -14.58 13.06 -2.63
CA TYR A 35 -14.26 14.39 -3.15
C TYR A 35 -14.96 15.45 -2.30
N GLY A 36 -14.21 16.43 -1.81
CA GLY A 36 -14.70 17.58 -1.04
C GLY A 36 -15.03 17.30 0.43
N SER A 37 -15.17 16.04 0.83
CA SER A 37 -15.41 15.67 2.23
C SER A 37 -14.86 14.29 2.56
N SER A 38 -14.39 14.13 3.80
CA SER A 38 -13.95 12.85 4.34
C SER A 38 -15.13 11.91 4.63
N ARG A 39 -14.92 10.61 4.45
CA ARG A 39 -15.78 9.53 4.97
C ARG A 39 -15.26 8.96 6.30
N ASP A 40 -14.15 9.49 6.81
CA ASP A 40 -13.40 8.94 7.94
C ASP A 40 -12.89 7.50 7.66
N PHE A 41 -12.46 6.77 8.69
CA PHE A 41 -11.96 5.39 8.67
C PHE A 41 -10.71 5.19 7.82
N GLY A 42 -9.83 6.19 7.78
CA GLY A 42 -8.62 6.15 6.96
C GLY A 42 -8.93 6.21 5.46
N TYR A 43 -10.16 6.55 5.07
CA TYR A 43 -10.53 6.65 3.67
C TYR A 43 -10.07 7.99 3.09
N PRO A 44 -9.34 7.98 1.96
CA PRO A 44 -8.82 9.22 1.40
C PRO A 44 -9.93 10.05 0.75
N HIS A 45 -9.80 11.37 0.83
CA HIS A 45 -10.60 12.31 0.05
C HIS A 45 -9.72 13.35 -0.64
N ILE A 46 -10.24 13.92 -1.72
CA ILE A 46 -9.56 14.97 -2.48
C ILE A 46 -10.24 16.32 -2.26
N GLU A 47 -9.43 17.32 -1.96
CA GLU A 47 -9.81 18.74 -1.91
C GLU A 47 -9.04 19.51 -2.98
N ILE A 48 -9.58 20.67 -3.39
CA ILE A 48 -8.93 21.58 -4.34
C ILE A 48 -9.05 23.01 -3.81
N ASP A 49 -7.93 23.71 -3.73
CA ASP A 49 -7.89 25.14 -3.45
C ASP A 49 -6.81 25.87 -4.31
N HIS A 50 -6.48 27.12 -3.96
CA HIS A 50 -5.49 27.91 -4.70
C HIS A 50 -4.04 27.35 -4.63
N SER A 51 -3.75 26.50 -3.65
CA SER A 51 -2.47 25.84 -3.43
C SER A 51 -2.32 24.63 -4.33
N GLY A 52 -3.43 23.97 -4.69
CA GLY A 52 -3.47 22.88 -5.67
C GLY A 52 -4.45 21.78 -5.26
N TYR A 53 -4.05 20.55 -5.51
CA TYR A 53 -4.77 19.35 -5.12
C TYR A 53 -4.28 18.86 -3.77
N HIS A 54 -5.20 18.46 -2.91
CA HIS A 54 -4.90 17.86 -1.62
C HIS A 54 -5.42 16.44 -1.56
N TYR A 55 -4.54 15.49 -1.26
CA TYR A 55 -4.90 14.14 -0.87
C TYR A 55 -4.87 14.07 0.65
N VAL A 56 -6.02 13.80 1.25
CA VAL A 56 -6.21 13.90 2.70
C VAL A 56 -6.74 12.59 3.24
N VAL A 57 -6.18 12.11 4.35
CA VAL A 57 -6.62 10.90 5.05
C VAL A 57 -7.03 11.28 6.46
N VAL A 58 -8.23 10.87 6.87
CA VAL A 58 -8.79 11.15 8.20
C VAL A 58 -9.19 9.84 8.88
N GLU A 59 -8.81 9.68 10.14
CA GLU A 59 -9.25 8.57 10.98
C GLU A 59 -9.68 9.07 12.37
N ARG A 60 -10.87 8.65 12.80
CA ARG A 60 -11.52 9.01 14.07
C ARG A 60 -11.56 10.52 14.28
N GLY A 61 -11.91 11.25 13.21
CA GLY A 61 -11.95 12.71 13.18
C GLY A 61 -10.58 13.42 13.16
N ASN A 62 -9.46 12.68 13.11
CA ASN A 62 -8.11 13.27 13.05
C ASN A 62 -7.54 13.14 11.65
N GLU A 63 -7.03 14.24 11.10
CA GLU A 63 -6.24 14.21 9.87
C GLU A 63 -4.92 13.47 10.15
N LEU A 64 -4.75 12.30 9.53
CA LEU A 64 -3.54 11.49 9.64
C LEU A 64 -2.49 11.92 8.62
N GLU A 65 -2.94 12.34 7.43
CA GLU A 65 -2.08 12.66 6.30
C GLU A 65 -2.72 13.77 5.46
N ARG A 66 -1.88 14.72 5.02
CA ARG A 66 -2.20 15.66 3.95
C ARG A 66 -1.00 15.82 3.04
N ARG A 67 -1.21 15.50 1.77
CA ARG A 67 -0.24 15.71 0.70
C ARG A 67 -0.81 16.72 -0.27
N THR A 68 -0.01 17.71 -0.64
CA THR A 68 -0.43 18.79 -1.53
C THR A 68 0.47 18.84 -2.76
N THR A 69 -0.11 18.91 -3.95
CA THR A 69 0.62 19.06 -5.21
C THR A 69 -0.14 19.92 -6.20
N ARG A 70 0.59 20.59 -7.09
CA ARG A 70 0.01 21.24 -8.28
C ARG A 70 0.10 20.37 -9.52
N ASP A 71 0.88 19.29 -9.45
CA ASP A 71 1.00 18.33 -10.54
C ASP A 71 -0.12 17.28 -10.42
N PRO A 72 -1.05 17.24 -11.38
CA PRO A 72 -2.10 16.24 -11.36
C PRO A 72 -1.58 14.82 -11.59
N HIS A 73 -0.42 14.62 -12.24
CA HIS A 73 0.17 13.28 -12.39
C HIS A 73 0.63 12.73 -11.04
N GLU A 74 1.22 13.58 -10.20
CA GLU A 74 1.61 13.20 -8.84
C GLU A 74 0.38 12.85 -7.97
N LEU A 75 -0.71 13.62 -8.09
CA LEU A 75 -1.96 13.28 -7.38
C LEU A 75 -2.52 11.93 -7.82
N LEU A 76 -2.54 11.67 -9.14
CA LEU A 76 -3.02 10.40 -9.67
C LEU A 76 -2.13 9.25 -9.20
N PHE A 77 -0.81 9.45 -9.14
CA PHE A 77 0.09 8.46 -8.56
C PHE A 77 -0.31 8.13 -7.11
N TRP A 78 -0.59 9.11 -6.24
CA TRP A 78 -1.00 8.82 -4.85
C TRP A 78 -2.29 8.02 -4.76
N VAL A 79 -3.28 8.36 -5.58
CA VAL A 79 -4.56 7.64 -5.64
C VAL A 79 -4.35 6.19 -6.06
N PHE A 80 -3.57 5.96 -7.12
CA PHE A 80 -3.39 4.61 -7.65
C PHE A 80 -2.36 3.80 -6.87
N ASP A 81 -1.39 4.43 -6.21
CA ASP A 81 -0.49 3.76 -5.29
C ASP A 81 -1.26 3.14 -4.12
N SER A 82 -2.21 3.89 -3.54
CA SER A 82 -3.11 3.39 -2.50
C SER A 82 -4.04 2.30 -3.02
N ALA A 83 -4.78 2.56 -4.10
CA ALA A 83 -5.74 1.59 -4.64
C ALA A 83 -5.08 0.27 -5.08
N THR A 84 -3.93 0.33 -5.75
CA THR A 84 -3.20 -0.88 -6.18
C THR A 84 -2.60 -1.65 -5.01
N SER A 85 -2.25 -0.99 -3.89
CA SER A 85 -1.83 -1.67 -2.67
C SER A 85 -2.95 -2.53 -2.08
N SER A 86 -4.17 -2.01 -2.02
CA SER A 86 -5.34 -2.79 -1.57
C SER A 86 -5.65 -3.95 -2.51
N MET A 87 -5.71 -3.70 -3.83
CA MET A 87 -5.96 -4.75 -4.82
C MET A 87 -4.89 -5.85 -4.79
N ALA A 88 -3.62 -5.48 -4.59
CA ALA A 88 -2.54 -6.45 -4.48
C ALA A 88 -2.60 -7.27 -3.18
N GLY A 89 -3.10 -6.68 -2.09
CA GLY A 89 -3.40 -7.39 -0.85
C GLY A 89 -4.50 -8.43 -1.04
N ASP A 90 -5.62 -8.05 -1.65
CA ASP A 90 -6.72 -8.97 -1.95
C ASP A 90 -6.26 -10.11 -2.86
N PHE A 91 -5.47 -9.79 -3.88
CA PHE A 91 -4.87 -10.80 -4.76
C PHE A 91 -3.95 -11.76 -3.99
N GLU A 92 -3.13 -11.28 -3.06
CA GLU A 92 -2.32 -12.14 -2.20
C GLU A 92 -3.18 -13.06 -1.35
N LEU A 93 -4.27 -12.56 -0.75
CA LEU A 93 -5.16 -13.39 0.06
C LEU A 93 -5.75 -14.57 -0.74
N GLU A 94 -6.13 -14.33 -1.99
CA GLU A 94 -6.68 -15.34 -2.89
C GLU A 94 -5.64 -16.33 -3.40
N HIS A 95 -4.36 -15.94 -3.46
CA HIS A 95 -3.25 -16.72 -4.03
C HIS A 95 -2.20 -17.11 -2.99
N ARG A 96 -2.55 -17.04 -1.71
CA ARG A 96 -1.62 -17.17 -0.60
C ARG A 96 -0.86 -18.50 -0.64
N VAL A 97 0.46 -18.40 -0.49
CA VAL A 97 1.34 -19.55 -0.24
C VAL A 97 1.64 -19.59 1.26
N GLU A 98 1.12 -20.59 1.98
CA GLU A 98 1.34 -20.73 3.43
C GLU A 98 2.83 -20.78 3.75
N GLY A 99 3.24 -19.97 4.73
CA GLY A 99 4.64 -19.85 5.13
C GLY A 99 5.50 -19.00 4.20
N GLN A 100 4.94 -18.35 3.18
CA GLN A 100 5.66 -17.33 2.41
C GLN A 100 5.36 -15.94 2.96
N ASP A 101 6.34 -15.03 2.93
CA ASP A 101 6.09 -13.61 3.17
C ASP A 101 5.12 -13.07 2.12
N SER A 102 3.95 -12.60 2.57
CA SER A 102 2.86 -12.11 1.72
C SER A 102 3.30 -10.95 0.82
N ARG A 103 4.34 -10.22 1.20
CA ARG A 103 4.90 -9.13 0.38
C ARG A 103 5.46 -9.66 -0.94
N ARG A 104 5.90 -10.91 -1.04
CA ARG A 104 6.40 -11.47 -2.29
C ARG A 104 5.35 -11.43 -3.40
N ILE A 105 4.12 -11.83 -3.09
CA ILE A 105 3.00 -11.85 -4.05
C ILE A 105 2.43 -10.43 -4.22
N SER A 106 2.15 -9.74 -3.12
CA SER A 106 1.50 -8.42 -3.18
C SER A 106 2.41 -7.34 -3.79
N PHE A 107 3.72 -7.37 -3.58
CA PHE A 107 4.63 -6.38 -4.20
C PHE A 107 4.69 -6.56 -5.71
N GLU A 108 4.84 -7.80 -6.18
CA GLU A 108 4.83 -8.12 -7.61
C GLU A 108 3.51 -7.67 -8.26
N LYS A 109 2.37 -7.99 -7.62
CA LYS A 109 1.06 -7.60 -8.15
C LYS A 109 0.88 -6.08 -8.20
N LYS A 110 1.34 -5.34 -7.18
CA LYS A 110 1.31 -3.87 -7.19
C LYS A 110 2.11 -3.30 -8.35
N LEU A 111 3.31 -3.82 -8.62
CA LEU A 111 4.14 -3.38 -9.75
C LEU A 111 3.48 -3.68 -11.09
N GLU A 112 2.86 -4.86 -11.25
CA GLU A 112 2.10 -5.21 -12.45
C GLU A 112 0.98 -4.19 -12.70
N LEU A 113 0.16 -3.90 -11.69
CA LEU A 113 -0.97 -2.97 -11.80
C LEU A 113 -0.51 -1.54 -12.12
N LEU A 114 0.51 -1.03 -11.43
CA LEU A 114 1.06 0.29 -11.71
C LEU A 114 1.71 0.36 -13.10
N GLY A 115 2.38 -0.70 -13.56
CA GLY A 115 2.97 -0.78 -14.90
C GLY A 115 1.95 -0.76 -16.03
N GLN A 116 0.74 -1.26 -15.79
CA GLN A 116 -0.39 -1.13 -16.74
C GLN A 116 -0.87 0.32 -16.87
N LEU A 117 -0.69 1.15 -15.82
CA LEU A 117 -1.08 2.56 -15.83
C LEU A 117 0.03 3.45 -16.40
N ASP A 118 1.25 3.33 -15.86
CA ASP A 118 2.42 4.10 -16.26
C ASP A 118 3.72 3.41 -15.81
N SER A 119 4.64 3.18 -16.75
CA SER A 119 5.95 2.56 -16.47
C SER A 119 6.80 3.37 -15.48
N ALA A 120 6.63 4.70 -15.43
CA ALA A 120 7.34 5.54 -14.47
C ALA A 120 6.81 5.32 -13.04
N TRP A 121 5.50 5.06 -12.89
CA TRP A 121 4.91 4.73 -11.59
C TRP A 121 5.35 3.35 -11.11
N GLN A 122 5.43 2.37 -12.01
CA GLN A 122 6.02 1.06 -11.70
C GLN A 122 7.47 1.20 -11.23
N ALA A 123 8.30 1.96 -11.96
CA ALA A 123 9.70 2.15 -11.59
C ALA A 123 9.86 2.83 -10.23
N ARG A 124 9.04 3.85 -9.93
CA ARG A 124 9.01 4.50 -8.62
C ARG A 124 8.63 3.52 -7.51
N ALA A 125 7.55 2.77 -7.69
CA ALA A 125 7.09 1.80 -6.70
C ALA A 125 8.11 0.67 -6.47
N ALA A 126 8.84 0.24 -7.51
CA ALA A 126 9.89 -0.77 -7.38
C ALA A 126 11.06 -0.27 -6.51
N GLU A 127 11.46 0.99 -6.65
CA GLU A 127 12.49 1.58 -5.79
C GLU A 127 12.00 1.74 -4.34
N GLU A 128 10.75 2.16 -4.14
CA GLU A 128 10.14 2.23 -2.80
C GLU A 128 10.08 0.85 -2.13
N GLN A 129 9.66 -0.19 -2.86
CA GLN A 129 9.65 -1.58 -2.37
C GLN A 129 11.06 -2.08 -2.05
N LYS A 130 12.05 -1.77 -2.90
CA LYS A 130 13.44 -2.12 -2.66
C LYS A 130 13.97 -1.47 -1.38
N ALA A 131 13.71 -0.18 -1.17
CA ALA A 131 14.11 0.53 0.05
C ALA A 131 13.46 -0.07 1.31
N ILE A 132 12.20 -0.52 1.22
CA ILE A 132 11.54 -1.26 2.29
C ILE A 132 12.27 -2.58 2.57
N LEU A 133 12.63 -3.34 1.53
CA LEU A 133 13.27 -4.64 1.66
C LEU A 133 14.73 -4.56 2.12
N GLU A 134 15.42 -3.45 1.86
CA GLU A 134 16.74 -3.17 2.43
C GLU A 134 16.69 -3.04 3.96
N ARG A 135 15.60 -2.49 4.50
CA ARG A 135 15.41 -2.31 5.96
C ARG A 135 14.66 -3.47 6.62
N TYR A 136 13.74 -4.08 5.88
CA TYR A 136 12.85 -5.14 6.34
C TYR A 136 12.83 -6.25 5.28
N PRO A 137 13.88 -7.09 5.19
CA PRO A 137 13.96 -8.14 4.18
C PRO A 137 12.76 -9.08 4.24
N PHE A 138 12.54 -9.85 3.17
CA PHE A 138 11.51 -10.89 3.18
C PHE A 138 11.77 -11.92 4.27
N ASP A 139 10.71 -12.38 4.91
CA ASP A 139 10.79 -13.34 5.99
C ASP A 139 9.74 -14.45 5.87
N ASP A 140 10.14 -15.52 5.20
CA ASP A 140 9.30 -16.72 5.01
C ASP A 140 9.25 -17.61 6.27
N VAL A 141 9.97 -17.27 7.35
CA VAL A 141 9.99 -18.08 8.58
C VAL A 141 9.41 -17.37 9.80
N ALA A 142 8.93 -16.14 9.63
CA ALA A 142 8.29 -15.35 10.70
C ALA A 142 7.11 -16.10 11.35
N SER A 143 6.27 -16.77 10.55
CA SER A 143 5.15 -17.56 11.08
C SER A 143 5.62 -18.78 11.88
N THR A 144 6.70 -19.43 11.42
CA THR A 144 7.35 -20.55 12.12
C THR A 144 7.94 -20.09 13.45
N ARG A 145 8.63 -18.94 13.49
CA ARG A 145 9.09 -18.32 14.74
C ARG A 145 7.94 -18.06 15.70
N ALA A 146 6.87 -17.43 15.23
CA ALA A 146 5.71 -17.12 16.06
C ALA A 146 5.05 -18.38 16.64
N LYS A 147 4.91 -19.44 15.83
CA LYS A 147 4.37 -20.75 16.25
C LYS A 147 5.25 -21.37 17.34
N LEU A 148 6.58 -21.40 17.15
CA LEU A 148 7.51 -21.94 18.15
C LEU A 148 7.53 -21.10 19.44
N ALA A 149 7.59 -19.77 19.33
CA ALA A 149 7.57 -18.89 20.49
C ALA A 149 6.28 -19.06 21.30
N LYS A 150 5.13 -19.26 20.63
CA LYS A 150 3.88 -19.61 21.30
C LYS A 150 3.98 -20.94 22.04
N GLN A 151 4.46 -22.00 21.38
CA GLN A 151 4.63 -23.31 22.01
C GLN A 151 5.49 -23.22 23.28
N LEU A 152 6.64 -22.54 23.22
CA LEU A 152 7.53 -22.38 24.36
C LEU A 152 6.87 -21.64 25.53
N ARG A 153 6.03 -20.63 25.25
CA ARG A 153 5.25 -19.95 26.29
C ARG A 153 4.22 -20.88 26.93
N ASP A 154 3.55 -21.71 26.13
CA ASP A 154 2.59 -22.71 26.61
C ASP A 154 3.30 -23.77 27.50
N GLU A 155 4.59 -24.00 27.29
CA GLU A 155 5.47 -24.86 28.11
C GLU A 155 6.07 -24.14 29.33
N GLY A 156 5.75 -22.86 29.56
CA GLY A 156 6.16 -22.09 30.72
C GLY A 156 7.43 -21.25 30.55
N VAL A 157 7.97 -21.14 29.33
CA VAL A 157 9.10 -20.24 29.05
C VAL A 157 8.62 -18.77 29.04
N PRO A 158 9.32 -17.83 29.71
CA PRO A 158 8.99 -16.41 29.65
C PRO A 158 8.93 -15.85 28.21
N PRO A 159 8.06 -14.87 27.90
CA PRO A 159 7.82 -14.43 26.52
C PRO A 159 9.05 -13.92 25.77
N ASP A 160 9.91 -13.14 26.41
CA ASP A 160 11.18 -12.64 25.88
C ASP A 160 12.12 -13.80 25.50
N ARG A 161 12.33 -14.71 26.45
CA ARG A 161 13.18 -15.89 26.24
C ARG A 161 12.63 -16.84 25.17
N ALA A 162 11.31 -17.01 25.11
CA ALA A 162 10.65 -17.83 24.11
C ALA A 162 10.86 -17.27 22.69
N TRP A 163 10.83 -15.94 22.54
CA TRP A 163 11.12 -15.28 21.26
C TRP A 163 12.59 -15.43 20.88
N ASP A 164 13.51 -15.17 21.81
CA ASP A 164 14.95 -15.32 21.56
C ASP A 164 15.31 -16.74 21.14
N MET A 165 14.75 -17.75 21.81
CA MET A 165 14.93 -19.16 21.44
C MET A 165 14.37 -19.47 20.04
N ALA A 166 13.23 -18.87 19.66
CA ALA A 166 12.68 -19.02 18.32
C ALA A 166 13.56 -18.36 17.26
N CYS A 167 14.07 -17.16 17.50
CA CYS A 167 15.00 -16.45 16.62
C CYS A 167 16.36 -17.14 16.51
N GLN A 168 16.86 -17.79 17.57
CA GLN A 168 18.08 -18.60 17.49
C GLN A 168 17.91 -19.81 16.56
N ARG A 169 16.72 -20.42 16.56
CA ARG A 169 16.42 -21.59 15.72
C ARG A 169 16.09 -21.20 14.27
N PHE A 170 15.40 -20.08 14.09
CA PHE A 170 15.01 -19.54 12.80
C PHE A 170 15.43 -18.06 12.75
N PRO A 171 16.65 -17.73 12.29
CA PRO A 171 17.17 -16.37 12.33
C PRO A 171 16.25 -15.34 11.68
N ASP A 172 16.10 -14.18 12.32
CA ASP A 172 15.45 -13.01 11.73
C ASP A 172 16.36 -12.44 10.63
N PRO A 173 15.88 -12.28 9.38
CA PRO A 173 16.69 -11.78 8.29
C PRO A 173 17.11 -10.31 8.49
N SER A 174 16.47 -9.57 9.40
CA SER A 174 16.83 -8.19 9.75
C SER A 174 18.07 -8.10 10.66
N ASN A 175 18.52 -9.22 11.22
CA ASN A 175 19.67 -9.29 12.14
C ASN A 175 20.95 -9.80 11.46
N GLN A 176 21.00 -9.80 10.12
CA GLN A 176 22.14 -10.26 9.30
C GLN A 176 22.98 -9.10 8.77
#